data_AF-A0A0N0A3H7-F1
#
_entry.id   AF-A0A0N0A3H7-F1
#
_cell.length_a   1.000
_cell.length_b   1.000
_cell.length_c   1.000
_cell.angle_alpha   90.00
_cell.angle_beta   90.00
_cell.angle_gamma   90.00
#
_symmetry.space_group_name_H-M   'P 1'
#
loop_
_entity.id
_entity.type
_entity.pdbx_description
1 polymer ?
#
loop_
_entity_poly.entity_id
_entity_poly.type
_entity_poly.pdbx_seq_one_letter_code
_entity_poly.pdbx_strand_id
1 'polypeptide(L)'
;MGSSKSLAELFDTFEREAFRLETLDDYSKSGSTDAYQAFLAGESQPDDYNDAWVEELLSHTSTGKRVYRVHILSRPLTPYLRFELGWGYRKNATGGEEFFILDTTDKPNPLEGVEDFWLFDETAPVVMHYDETGAISGRETVPESRAQEFINYRDTALAHAEPFPEWWAKYGE
;
A
#
# COMPACT_ATOMS: atom_id res chain seq x y z
N MET A 1 -10.88 -11.87 -26.85
CA MET A 1 -9.92 -11.67 -25.75
C MET A 1 -10.15 -10.25 -25.28
N GLY A 2 -10.86 -10.07 -24.16
CA GLY A 2 -11.06 -8.74 -23.59
C GLY A 2 -9.72 -8.25 -23.06
N SER A 3 -9.35 -7.00 -23.36
CA SER A 3 -8.20 -6.38 -22.72
C SER A 3 -8.45 -6.36 -21.22
N SER A 4 -7.51 -6.86 -20.42
CA SER A 4 -7.54 -6.65 -18.98
C SER A 4 -7.56 -5.15 -18.70
N LYS A 5 -8.36 -4.72 -17.71
CA LYS A 5 -8.40 -3.32 -17.28
C LYS A 5 -7.03 -2.89 -16.75
N SER A 6 -6.64 -1.67 -17.06
CA SER A 6 -5.48 -1.02 -16.45
C SER A 6 -5.75 -0.65 -14.98
N LEU A 7 -4.70 -0.37 -14.23
CA LEU A 7 -4.82 0.03 -12.82
C LEU A 7 -5.68 1.31 -12.66
N ALA A 8 -5.50 2.31 -13.54
CA ALA A 8 -6.28 3.54 -13.51
C ALA A 8 -7.77 3.26 -13.74
N GLU A 9 -8.10 2.45 -14.75
CA GLU A 9 -9.49 2.05 -15.02
C GLU A 9 -10.11 1.27 -13.85
N LEU A 10 -9.31 0.55 -13.07
CA LEU A 10 -9.80 -0.16 -11.88
C LEU A 10 -10.12 0.80 -10.73
N PHE A 11 -9.28 1.81 -10.48
CA PHE A 11 -9.60 2.88 -9.51
C PHE A 11 -10.85 3.68 -9.91
N ASP A 12 -11.06 3.89 -11.20
CA ASP A 12 -12.28 4.56 -11.69
C ASP A 12 -13.54 3.70 -11.53
N THR A 13 -13.42 2.37 -11.58
CA THR A 13 -14.56 1.47 -11.74
C THR A 13 -14.85 0.50 -10.60
N PHE A 14 -14.00 0.39 -9.58
CA PHE A 14 -14.28 -0.47 -8.44
C PHE A 14 -15.50 0.01 -7.64
N GLU A 15 -16.27 -0.91 -7.07
CA GLU A 15 -17.57 -0.62 -6.47
C GLU A 15 -17.60 -0.80 -4.96
N ARG A 16 -16.75 -1.66 -4.40
CA ARG A 16 -16.77 -2.05 -2.98
C ARG A 16 -15.46 -1.74 -2.30
N GLU A 17 -14.36 -2.28 -2.82
CA GLU A 17 -13.08 -2.20 -2.13
C GLU A 17 -11.84 -2.27 -3.02
N ALA A 18 -10.78 -1.61 -2.58
CA ALA A 18 -9.43 -1.72 -3.11
C ALA A 18 -8.46 -2.06 -1.97
N PHE A 19 -7.86 -3.25 -2.04
CA PHE A 19 -6.84 -3.71 -1.11
C PHE A 19 -5.45 -3.58 -1.71
N ARG A 20 -4.48 -3.12 -0.91
CA ARG A 20 -3.05 -3.05 -1.25
C ARG A 20 -2.24 -3.94 -0.32
N LEU A 21 -1.39 -4.80 -0.89
CA LEU A 21 -0.29 -5.43 -0.17
C LEU A 21 1.04 -4.77 -0.57
N GLU A 22 1.83 -4.38 0.43
CA GLU A 22 3.20 -3.89 0.27
C GLU A 22 4.19 -4.82 0.98
N THR A 23 5.30 -5.11 0.32
CA THR A 23 6.27 -6.12 0.77
C THR A 23 7.73 -5.62 0.80
N LEU A 24 8.00 -4.41 0.31
CA LEU A 24 9.34 -3.84 0.23
C LEU A 24 9.58 -2.77 1.31
N ASP A 25 10.79 -2.73 1.84
CA ASP A 25 11.19 -1.70 2.80
C ASP A 25 11.60 -0.36 2.13
N ASP A 26 11.62 -0.29 0.78
CA ASP A 26 12.06 0.88 0.02
C ASP A 26 11.32 1.03 -1.34
N TYR A 27 10.51 2.09 -1.44
CA TYR A 27 9.85 2.53 -2.68
C TYR A 27 10.32 3.93 -3.12
N SER A 28 11.54 4.34 -2.73
CA SER A 28 12.08 5.70 -2.93
C SER A 28 12.21 6.15 -4.38
N LYS A 29 12.18 5.20 -5.32
CA LYS A 29 12.23 5.45 -6.78
C LYS A 29 10.88 5.40 -7.46
N SER A 30 9.81 5.07 -6.75
CA SER A 30 8.45 5.01 -7.30
C SER A 30 7.46 5.96 -6.64
N GLY A 31 7.77 6.48 -5.45
CA GLY A 31 7.02 7.54 -4.77
C GLY A 31 7.52 8.96 -5.07
N SER A 32 7.07 9.93 -4.26
CA SER A 32 7.53 11.32 -4.34
C SER A 32 9.00 11.45 -3.91
N THR A 33 9.91 11.43 -4.89
CA THR A 33 11.35 11.53 -4.65
C THR A 33 11.72 12.84 -3.94
N ASP A 34 11.12 13.96 -4.34
CA ASP A 34 11.41 15.27 -3.74
C ASP A 34 10.97 15.33 -2.28
N ALA A 35 9.78 14.82 -1.95
CA ALA A 35 9.32 14.75 -0.56
C ALA A 35 10.21 13.83 0.29
N TYR A 36 10.68 12.72 -0.28
CA TYR A 36 11.63 11.85 0.42
C TYR A 36 12.97 12.54 0.66
N GLN A 37 13.49 13.33 -0.28
CA GLN A 37 14.71 14.12 -0.06
C GLN A 37 14.51 15.17 1.03
N ALA A 38 13.37 15.86 1.06
CA ALA A 38 13.03 16.81 2.13
C ALA A 38 12.99 16.13 3.51
N PHE A 39 12.38 14.94 3.60
CA PHE A 39 12.38 14.13 4.82
C PHE A 39 13.79 13.79 5.29
N LEU A 40 14.66 13.33 4.38
CA LEU A 40 16.06 13.02 4.70
C LEU A 40 16.86 14.25 5.14
N ALA A 41 16.50 15.44 4.65
CA ALA A 41 17.09 16.71 5.06
C ALA A 41 16.58 17.19 6.43
N GLY A 42 15.62 16.50 7.05
CA GLY A 42 14.98 16.90 8.32
C GLY A 42 14.02 18.08 8.17
N GLU A 43 13.54 18.33 6.95
CA GLU A 43 12.54 19.35 6.68
C GLU A 43 11.16 18.89 7.16
N SER A 44 10.23 19.84 7.32
CA SER A 44 8.84 19.52 7.63
C SER A 44 8.10 19.02 6.39
N GLN A 45 7.06 18.22 6.60
CA GLN A 45 6.19 17.76 5.52
C GLN A 45 5.59 18.98 4.79
N PRO A 46 5.66 19.05 3.44
CA PRO A 46 4.97 20.07 2.68
C PRO A 46 3.46 20.05 2.94
N ASP A 47 2.81 21.21 3.05
CA ASP A 47 1.37 21.30 3.33
C ASP A 47 0.52 20.57 2.27
N ASP A 48 0.94 20.65 1.01
CA ASP A 48 0.30 20.05 -0.16
C ASP A 48 0.73 18.61 -0.44
N TYR A 49 1.53 18.01 0.46
CA TYR A 49 2.01 16.65 0.27
C TYR A 49 0.85 15.66 0.12
N ASN A 50 0.83 14.99 -1.03
CA ASN A 50 -0.14 13.96 -1.41
C ASN A 50 -1.61 14.41 -1.48
N ASP A 51 -1.89 15.72 -1.58
CA ASP A 51 -3.26 16.26 -1.61
C ASP A 51 -4.12 15.65 -2.72
N ALA A 52 -3.59 15.53 -3.94
CA ALA A 52 -4.35 14.95 -5.06
C ALA A 52 -4.77 13.49 -4.79
N TRP A 53 -3.90 12.70 -4.17
CA TRP A 53 -4.23 11.32 -3.80
C TRP A 53 -5.24 11.29 -2.64
N VAL A 54 -5.11 12.18 -1.66
CA VAL A 54 -6.10 12.31 -0.57
C VAL A 54 -7.47 12.69 -1.13
N GLU A 55 -7.55 13.59 -2.11
CA GLU A 55 -8.80 13.95 -2.78
C GLU A 55 -9.42 12.75 -3.53
N GLU A 56 -8.59 11.96 -4.22
CA GLU A 56 -9.02 10.72 -4.89
C GLU A 56 -9.56 9.70 -3.87
N LEU A 57 -8.83 9.46 -2.78
CA LEU A 57 -9.27 8.60 -1.67
C LEU A 57 -10.61 9.08 -1.09
N LEU A 58 -10.76 10.39 -0.83
CA LEU A 58 -12.01 10.97 -0.33
C LEU A 58 -13.16 10.75 -1.31
N SER A 59 -12.91 10.86 -2.61
CA SER A 59 -13.93 10.63 -3.64
C SER A 59 -14.49 9.21 -3.58
N HIS A 60 -13.68 8.23 -3.19
CA HIS A 60 -14.07 6.84 -3.03
C HIS A 60 -14.72 6.59 -1.66
N THR A 61 -14.04 6.96 -0.59
CA THR A 61 -14.44 6.62 0.79
C THR A 61 -15.72 7.35 1.21
N SER A 62 -15.96 8.56 0.71
CA SER A 62 -17.22 9.29 0.95
C SER A 62 -18.46 8.62 0.33
N THR A 63 -18.27 7.72 -0.64
CA THR A 63 -19.35 6.92 -1.26
C THR A 63 -19.52 5.55 -0.61
N GLY A 64 -18.81 5.26 0.48
CA GLY A 64 -18.87 4.00 1.21
C GLY A 64 -17.96 2.90 0.66
N LYS A 65 -17.10 3.22 -0.33
CA LYS A 65 -16.06 2.30 -0.80
C LYS A 65 -14.92 2.23 0.22
N ARG A 66 -14.27 1.08 0.32
CA ARG A 66 -13.15 0.86 1.25
C ARG A 66 -11.82 0.85 0.50
N VAL A 67 -10.84 1.62 0.97
CA VAL A 67 -9.44 1.52 0.49
C VAL A 67 -8.58 1.19 1.69
N TYR A 68 -7.80 0.12 1.60
CA TYR A 68 -7.01 -0.33 2.74
C TYR A 68 -5.76 -1.08 2.34
N ARG A 69 -4.79 -1.07 3.24
CA ARG A 69 -3.43 -1.51 2.97
C ARG A 69 -2.87 -2.34 4.11
N VAL A 70 -2.21 -3.45 3.76
CA VAL A 70 -1.29 -4.14 4.66
C VAL A 70 0.13 -3.95 4.15
N HIS A 71 1.02 -3.48 5.02
CA HIS A 71 2.45 -3.46 4.76
C HIS A 71 3.13 -4.54 5.60
N ILE A 72 3.80 -5.47 4.93
CA ILE A 72 4.70 -6.45 5.55
C ILE A 72 6.08 -5.80 5.69
N LEU A 73 6.54 -5.62 6.92
CA LEU A 73 7.85 -5.03 7.19
C LEU A 73 8.54 -5.69 8.37
N SER A 74 9.81 -5.36 8.58
CA SER A 74 10.56 -5.74 9.77
C SER A 74 11.27 -4.53 10.37
N ARG A 75 11.60 -4.62 11.66
CA ARG A 75 12.33 -3.56 12.39
C ARG A 75 13.82 -3.94 12.50
N PRO A 76 14.73 -2.96 12.58
CA PRO A 76 14.49 -1.51 12.66
C PRO A 76 14.01 -0.91 11.33
N LEU A 77 13.13 0.10 11.42
CA LEU A 77 12.59 0.79 10.25
C LEU A 77 13.70 1.49 9.45
N THR A 78 13.71 1.24 8.13
CA THR A 78 14.55 1.96 7.18
C THR A 78 14.17 3.45 7.14
N PRO A 79 15.05 4.34 6.63
CA PRO A 79 14.69 5.74 6.43
C PRO A 79 13.44 5.90 5.54
N TYR A 80 13.29 5.05 4.53
CA TYR A 80 12.13 5.08 3.66
C TYR A 80 10.85 4.67 4.39
N LEU A 81 10.85 3.58 5.17
CA LEU A 81 9.70 3.19 5.98
C LEU A 81 9.30 4.28 6.97
N ARG A 82 10.27 4.96 7.61
CA ARG A 82 9.99 6.09 8.51
C ARG A 82 9.30 7.25 7.77
N PHE A 83 9.72 7.54 6.54
CA PHE A 83 9.08 8.52 5.66
C PHE A 83 7.67 8.08 5.28
N GLU A 84 7.51 6.88 4.72
CA GLU A 84 6.24 6.40 4.21
C GLU A 84 5.18 6.27 5.31
N LEU A 85 5.54 5.66 6.44
CA LEU A 85 4.65 5.52 7.59
C LEU A 85 4.38 6.87 8.27
N GLY A 86 5.44 7.66 8.49
CA GLY A 86 5.37 8.90 9.25
C GLY A 86 4.69 10.05 8.49
N TRP A 87 4.84 10.11 7.17
CA TRP A 87 4.28 11.16 6.31
C TRP A 87 3.14 10.63 5.46
N GLY A 88 3.39 9.58 4.68
CA GLY A 88 2.44 8.97 3.74
C GLY A 88 1.18 8.47 4.44
N TYR A 89 1.32 7.49 5.33
CA TYR A 89 0.16 6.79 5.91
C TYR A 89 -0.68 7.73 6.78
N ARG A 90 -0.02 8.61 7.53
CA ARG A 90 -0.72 9.62 8.35
C ARG A 90 -1.49 10.63 7.50
N LYS A 91 -0.95 11.05 6.35
CA LYS A 91 -1.65 11.93 5.41
C LYS A 91 -2.80 11.20 4.72
N ASN A 92 -2.56 10.03 4.14
CA ASN A 92 -3.56 9.26 3.41
C ASN A 92 -4.75 8.83 4.29
N ALA A 93 -4.50 8.55 5.57
CA ALA A 93 -5.56 8.24 6.52
C ALA A 93 -6.59 9.38 6.65
N THR A 94 -6.23 10.65 6.36
CA THR A 94 -7.20 11.75 6.33
C THR A 94 -8.17 11.65 5.14
N GLY A 95 -7.80 10.89 4.10
CA GLY A 95 -8.66 10.54 2.98
C GLY A 95 -9.51 9.29 3.18
N GLY A 96 -9.35 8.62 4.33
CA GLY A 96 -10.10 7.41 4.69
C GLY A 96 -9.43 6.09 4.28
N GLU A 97 -8.17 6.10 3.82
CA GLU A 97 -7.40 4.86 3.63
C GLU A 97 -7.10 4.23 5.00
N GLU A 98 -7.38 2.94 5.15
CA GLU A 98 -7.06 2.19 6.37
C GLU A 98 -5.71 1.49 6.23
N PHE A 99 -4.87 1.52 7.27
CA PHE A 99 -3.54 0.94 7.24
C PHE A 99 -3.37 -0.12 8.33
N PHE A 100 -2.71 -1.20 7.97
CA PHE A 100 -2.40 -2.33 8.84
C PHE A 100 -0.93 -2.74 8.64
N ILE A 101 -0.26 -3.15 9.71
CA ILE A 101 1.15 -3.55 9.69
C ILE A 101 1.27 -5.03 10.04
N LEU A 102 1.82 -5.81 9.12
CA LEU A 102 2.26 -7.18 9.37
C LEU A 102 3.75 -7.14 9.72
N ASP A 103 4.03 -6.95 11.00
CA ASP A 103 5.41 -6.90 11.50
C ASP A 103 6.01 -8.30 11.62
N THR A 104 7.08 -8.58 10.88
CA THR A 104 7.78 -9.88 10.83
C THR A 104 9.06 -9.92 11.65
N THR A 105 9.33 -8.91 12.48
CA THR A 105 10.59 -8.78 13.25
C THR A 105 10.91 -10.02 14.09
N ASP A 106 9.90 -10.55 14.80
CA ASP A 106 10.08 -11.64 15.78
C ASP A 106 9.29 -12.91 15.39
N LYS A 107 8.79 -12.99 14.15
CA LYS A 107 7.96 -14.09 13.66
C LYS A 107 8.11 -14.29 12.15
N PRO A 108 7.97 -15.52 11.63
CA PRO A 108 8.08 -15.76 10.19
C PRO A 108 7.02 -14.98 9.41
N ASN A 109 7.37 -14.58 8.18
CA ASN A 109 6.43 -13.99 7.23
C ASN A 109 5.48 -15.07 6.68
N PRO A 110 4.16 -15.03 6.95
CA PRO A 110 3.21 -16.01 6.41
C PRO A 110 2.98 -15.87 4.90
N LEU A 111 3.46 -14.79 4.29
CA LEU A 111 3.32 -14.45 2.87
C LEU A 111 4.69 -14.31 2.20
N GLU A 112 5.69 -15.05 2.66
CA GLU A 112 7.01 -15.09 2.04
C GLU A 112 6.89 -15.50 0.56
N GLY A 113 7.48 -14.67 -0.33
CA GLY A 113 7.43 -14.88 -1.78
C GLY A 113 6.19 -14.33 -2.49
N VAL A 114 5.24 -13.73 -1.77
CA VAL A 114 4.12 -12.99 -2.39
C VAL A 114 4.61 -11.61 -2.79
N GLU A 115 4.36 -11.21 -4.04
CA GLU A 115 4.71 -9.89 -4.56
C GLU A 115 3.70 -8.82 -4.14
N ASP A 116 4.07 -7.55 -4.26
CA ASP A 116 3.17 -6.41 -4.15
C ASP A 116 1.98 -6.53 -5.10
N PHE A 117 0.78 -6.24 -4.61
CA PHE A 117 -0.40 -6.21 -5.46
C PHE A 117 -1.49 -5.27 -4.98
N TRP A 118 -2.33 -4.86 -5.93
CA TRP A 118 -3.68 -4.35 -5.66
C TRP A 118 -4.71 -5.45 -5.92
N LEU A 119 -5.79 -5.49 -5.15
CA LEU A 119 -6.96 -6.32 -5.38
C LEU A 119 -8.21 -5.46 -5.30
N PHE A 120 -8.94 -5.38 -6.41
CA PHE A 120 -10.20 -4.64 -6.50
C PHE A 120 -11.39 -5.59 -6.47
N ASP A 121 -12.36 -5.29 -5.62
CA ASP A 121 -13.66 -5.96 -5.49
C ASP A 121 -13.58 -7.50 -5.43
N GLU A 122 -12.50 -8.03 -4.87
CA GLU A 122 -12.25 -9.48 -4.76
C GLU A 122 -12.21 -10.21 -6.13
N THR A 123 -12.01 -9.48 -7.24
CA THR A 123 -12.10 -10.05 -8.60
C THR A 123 -10.96 -9.66 -9.52
N ALA A 124 -10.33 -8.50 -9.31
CA ALA A 124 -9.29 -7.98 -10.19
C ALA A 124 -7.96 -7.75 -9.44
N PRO A 125 -7.07 -8.76 -9.39
CA PRO A 125 -5.72 -8.58 -8.89
C PRO A 125 -4.83 -7.89 -9.93
N VAL A 126 -3.97 -7.00 -9.46
CA VAL A 126 -2.91 -6.36 -10.25
C VAL A 126 -1.60 -6.49 -9.49
N VAL A 127 -0.70 -7.34 -9.97
CA VAL A 127 0.65 -7.49 -9.41
C VAL A 127 1.51 -6.31 -9.84
N MET A 128 2.32 -5.82 -8.92
CA MET A 128 3.18 -4.66 -9.08
C MET A 128 4.63 -5.15 -9.01
N HIS A 129 5.36 -5.02 -10.12
CA HIS A 129 6.76 -5.40 -10.16
C HIS A 129 7.64 -4.17 -9.92
N TYR A 130 8.61 -4.36 -9.04
CA TYR A 130 9.64 -3.39 -8.73
C TYR A 130 11.00 -3.94 -9.11
N ASP A 131 11.92 -3.07 -9.52
CA ASP A 131 13.33 -3.44 -9.65
C ASP A 131 14.06 -3.39 -8.30
N GLU A 132 15.33 -3.78 -8.31
CA GLU A 132 16.19 -3.79 -7.11
C GLU A 132 16.40 -2.40 -6.48
N THR A 133 16.00 -1.33 -7.18
CA THR A 133 16.09 0.06 -6.69
C THR A 133 14.78 0.57 -6.10
N GLY A 134 13.72 -0.24 -6.12
CA GLY A 134 12.38 0.17 -5.67
C GLY A 134 11.61 0.98 -6.72
N ALA A 135 12.06 0.99 -7.98
CA ALA A 135 11.34 1.64 -9.09
C ALA A 135 10.34 0.65 -9.71
N ILE A 136 9.19 1.16 -10.17
CA ILE A 136 8.20 0.30 -10.86
C ILE A 136 8.79 -0.16 -12.19
N SER A 137 8.95 -1.48 -12.33
CA SER A 137 9.44 -2.13 -13.55
C SER A 137 8.31 -2.66 -14.42
N GLY A 138 7.14 -2.93 -13.83
CA GLY A 138 5.97 -3.43 -14.56
C GLY A 138 4.73 -3.57 -13.70
N ARG A 139 3.60 -3.86 -14.36
CA ARG A 139 2.33 -4.20 -13.73
C ARG A 139 1.68 -5.33 -14.53
N GLU A 140 1.12 -6.31 -13.84
CA GLU A 140 0.41 -7.43 -14.46
C GLU A 140 -1.02 -7.50 -13.93
N THR A 141 -2.01 -7.30 -14.80
CA THR A 141 -3.41 -7.59 -14.44
C THR A 141 -3.64 -9.10 -14.55
N VAL A 142 -3.92 -9.71 -13.40
CA VAL A 142 -4.11 -11.14 -13.27
C VAL A 142 -5.54 -11.52 -13.69
N PRO A 143 -5.74 -12.66 -14.37
CA PRO A 143 -7.08 -13.13 -14.70
C PRO A 143 -7.94 -13.38 -13.44
N GLU A 144 -9.23 -13.05 -13.51
CA GLU A 144 -10.20 -13.25 -12.42
C GLU A 144 -10.26 -14.69 -11.91
N SER A 145 -9.94 -15.69 -12.75
CA SER A 145 -9.85 -17.10 -12.34
C SER A 145 -8.81 -17.38 -11.26
N ARG A 146 -7.86 -16.46 -11.04
CA ARG A 146 -6.88 -16.52 -9.95
C ARG A 146 -7.23 -15.59 -8.78
N ALA A 147 -8.34 -14.85 -8.82
CA ALA A 147 -8.68 -13.89 -7.76
C ALA A 147 -8.73 -14.53 -6.37
N GLN A 148 -9.22 -15.78 -6.25
CA GLN A 148 -9.26 -16.49 -4.98
C GLN A 148 -7.89 -16.66 -4.31
N GLU A 149 -6.81 -16.78 -5.09
CA GLU A 149 -5.44 -16.85 -4.57
C GLU A 149 -5.08 -15.55 -3.84
N PHE A 150 -5.39 -14.40 -4.45
CA PHE A 150 -5.11 -13.07 -3.92
C PHE A 150 -6.02 -12.69 -2.74
N ILE A 151 -7.27 -13.16 -2.76
CA ILE A 151 -8.17 -13.08 -1.60
C ILE A 151 -7.54 -13.80 -0.41
N ASN A 152 -7.00 -15.01 -0.60
CA ASN A 152 -6.37 -15.75 0.48
C ASN A 152 -5.11 -15.04 1.01
N TYR A 153 -4.31 -14.42 0.13
CA TYR A 153 -3.17 -13.60 0.56
C TYR A 153 -3.62 -12.40 1.39
N ARG A 154 -4.63 -11.66 0.94
CA ARG A 154 -5.22 -10.54 1.69
C ARG A 154 -5.71 -10.99 3.06
N ASP A 155 -6.51 -12.05 3.11
CA ASP A 155 -7.11 -12.52 4.36
C ASP A 155 -6.04 -12.99 5.35
N THR A 156 -4.99 -13.65 4.85
CA THR A 156 -3.81 -14.01 5.65
C THR A 156 -3.08 -12.76 6.14
N ALA A 157 -2.88 -11.76 5.27
CA ALA A 157 -2.21 -10.52 5.64
C ALA A 157 -2.95 -9.81 6.79
N LEU A 158 -4.27 -9.64 6.65
CA LEU A 158 -5.13 -9.01 7.65
C LEU A 158 -5.20 -9.80 8.96
N ALA A 159 -5.24 -11.14 8.91
CA ALA A 159 -5.29 -11.98 10.11
C ALA A 159 -4.02 -11.87 10.98
N HIS A 160 -2.89 -11.48 10.38
CA HIS A 160 -1.59 -11.39 11.04
C HIS A 160 -1.13 -9.94 11.29
N ALA A 161 -1.82 -8.96 10.73
CA ALA A 161 -1.52 -7.54 10.87
C ALA A 161 -2.28 -6.91 12.05
N GLU A 162 -1.76 -5.80 12.54
CA GLU A 162 -2.46 -4.94 13.51
C GLU A 162 -2.68 -3.53 12.93
N PRO A 163 -3.70 -2.77 13.41
CA PRO A 163 -3.97 -1.43 12.90
C PRO A 163 -2.76 -0.50 13.04
N PHE A 164 -2.44 0.23 11.98
CA PHE A 164 -1.27 1.12 11.92
C PHE A 164 -1.18 2.12 13.08
N PRO A 165 -2.26 2.81 13.51
CA PRO A 165 -2.15 3.74 14.65
C PRO A 165 -1.68 3.07 15.94
N GLU A 166 -2.11 1.83 16.19
CA GLU A 166 -1.72 1.06 17.38
C GLU A 166 -0.28 0.56 17.27
N TRP A 167 0.13 0.09 16.09
CA TRP A 167 1.50 -0.33 15.82
C TRP A 167 2.48 0.85 15.92
N TRP A 168 2.13 1.98 15.28
CA TRP A 168 2.96 3.18 15.22
C TRP A 168 3.19 3.79 16.59
N ALA A 169 2.17 3.78 17.47
CA ALA A 169 2.32 4.24 18.85
C ALA A 169 3.33 3.42 19.67
N LYS A 170 3.58 2.16 19.29
CA LYS A 170 4.55 1.28 19.98
C LYS A 170 5.95 1.36 19.38
N TYR A 171 6.06 1.55 18.06
CA TYR A 171 7.30 1.29 17.32
C TYR A 171 7.72 2.38 16.31
N GLY A 172 6.95 3.47 16.18
CA GLY A 172 7.21 4.53 15.21
C GLY A 172 8.40 5.45 15.53
N GLU A 173 9.16 5.18 16.59
CA GLU A 173 10.31 5.97 17.06
C GLU A 173 11.65 5.24 16.89
#